data_AF-A0A949FMI3-F1
#
_entry.id   AF-A0A949FMI3-F1
#
_cell.length_a   1.000
_cell.length_b   1.000
_cell.length_c   1.000
_cell.angle_alpha   90.00
_cell.angle_beta   90.00
_cell.angle_gamma   90.00
#
_symmetry.space_group_name_H-M   'P 1'
#
loop_
_entity.id
_entity.type
_entity.pdbx_description
1 polymer ?
#
loop_
_entity_poly.entity_id
_entity_poly.type
_entity_poly.pdbx_seq_one_letter_code
_entity_poly.pdbx_strand_id
1 'polypeptide(L)' 'RTNMVEYCTGAPYVDDITTAGWALDANGELDIPNRPGLGIELDPIKIEKYTQGSNFLSPV' A
#
# COMPACT_ATOMS: atom_id res chain seq x y z
N ARG A 1 25.12 -1.88 10.16
CA ARG A 1 23.72 -1.63 10.58
C ARG A 1 23.22 -0.46 9.75
N THR A 2 22.04 -0.55 9.14
CA THR A 2 21.43 0.56 8.37
C THR A 2 20.20 1.02 9.13
N ASN A 3 19.96 2.34 9.15
CA ASN A 3 18.76 2.96 9.74
C ASN A 3 17.81 3.47 8.64
N MET A 4 18.09 3.16 7.37
CA MET A 4 17.41 3.73 6.21
C MET A 4 16.95 2.60 5.29
N VAL A 5 15.79 2.81 4.69
CA VAL A 5 15.24 1.97 3.62
C VAL A 5 15.14 2.77 2.34
N GLU A 6 15.17 2.08 1.20
CA GLU A 6 14.94 2.73 -0.09
C GLU A 6 13.45 3.10 -0.22
N TYR A 7 13.18 4.33 -0.66
CA TYR A 7 11.83 4.80 -0.96
C TYR A 7 11.61 4.74 -2.48
N CYS A 8 11.06 3.62 -2.95
CA CYS A 8 10.80 3.37 -4.36
C CYS A 8 9.44 3.92 -4.78
N THR A 9 9.40 4.66 -5.89
CA THR A 9 8.16 5.17 -6.49
C THR A 9 8.13 4.84 -7.99
N GLY A 10 6.96 4.99 -8.62
CA GLY A 10 6.76 4.73 -10.05
C GLY A 10 6.07 3.39 -10.32
N ALA A 11 5.54 2.73 -9.29
CA ALA A 11 4.79 1.49 -9.39
C ALA A 11 3.35 1.73 -8.90
N PRO A 12 2.41 2.15 -9.78
CA PRO A 12 1.06 2.55 -9.37
C PRO A 12 0.28 1.50 -8.56
N TYR A 13 0.52 0.20 -8.81
CA TYR A 13 -0.13 -0.89 -8.08
C TYR A 13 0.37 -1.05 -6.63
N VAL A 14 1.43 -0.32 -6.24
CA VAL A 14 1.98 -0.23 -4.87
C VAL A 14 1.77 1.16 -4.32
N ASP A 15 2.05 2.19 -5.13
CA ASP A 15 2.04 3.59 -4.70
C ASP A 15 0.62 4.11 -4.45
N ASP A 16 -0.34 3.65 -5.24
CA ASP A 16 -1.70 4.20 -5.25
C ASP A 16 -2.74 3.19 -4.73
N ILE A 17 -2.43 1.91 -4.49
CA ILE A 17 -3.46 0.90 -4.16
C ILE A 17 -4.13 1.08 -2.78
N THR A 18 -3.56 1.91 -1.91
CA THR A 18 -4.08 2.17 -0.56
C THR A 18 -5.02 3.39 -0.52
N THR A 19 -5.80 3.51 0.56
CA THR A 19 -6.73 4.63 0.75
C THR A 19 -6.02 5.95 1.08
N ALA A 20 -4.91 5.90 1.84
CA ALA A 20 -4.21 7.09 2.34
C ALA A 20 -2.81 7.30 1.71
N GLY A 21 -2.35 6.38 0.86
CA GLY A 21 -1.01 6.42 0.27
C GLY A 21 0.12 6.17 1.28
N TRP A 22 1.34 6.46 0.86
CA TRP A 22 2.54 6.46 1.69
C TRP A 22 2.93 7.91 1.96
N ALA A 23 3.04 8.29 3.23
CA ALA A 23 3.39 9.65 3.63
C ALA A 23 4.66 9.63 4.47
N LEU A 24 5.66 10.39 4.03
CA LEU A 24 6.82 10.70 4.84
C LEU A 24 6.51 11.91 5.72
N ASP A 25 7.03 11.90 6.94
CA ASP A 25 6.95 13.03 7.84
C ASP A 25 7.90 14.18 7.40
N ALA A 26 7.97 15.25 8.21
CA ALA A 26 8.83 16.39 7.93
C ALA A 26 10.34 16.05 7.89
N ASN A 27 10.74 14.90 8.45
CA ASN A 27 12.12 14.42 8.48
C ASN A 27 12.41 13.42 7.34
N GLY A 28 11.40 13.04 6.54
CA GLY A 28 11.55 12.02 5.52
C GLY A 28 11.41 10.59 6.05
N GLU A 29 10.78 10.41 7.22
CA GLU A 29 10.61 9.13 7.89
C GLU A 29 9.20 8.56 7.71
N LEU A 30 9.08 7.24 7.70
CA LEU A 30 7.79 6.54 7.72
C LEU A 30 7.40 6.25 9.17
N ASP A 31 6.13 6.52 9.50
CA ASP A 31 5.57 6.14 10.78
C ASP A 31 5.59 4.61 10.98
N ILE A 32 5.96 4.18 12.19
CA ILE A 32 5.84 2.78 12.59
C ILE A 32 4.38 2.52 13.00
N PRO A 33 3.64 1.64 12.29
CA PRO A 33 2.23 1.45 12.58
C PRO A 33 1.98 0.78 13.94
N ASN A 34 0.90 1.16 14.60
CA ASN A 34 0.41 0.56 15.85
C ASN A 34 -0.82 -0.35 15.66
N ARG A 35 -1.17 -0.66 14.40
CA ARG A 35 -2.29 -1.53 14.00
C ARG A 35 -1.76 -2.85 13.43
N PRO A 36 -2.59 -3.91 13.37
CA PRO A 36 -2.18 -5.19 12.78
C PRO A 36 -1.65 -5.06 11.34
N GLY A 37 -0.72 -5.94 10.99
CA GLY A 37 -0.13 -5.99 9.64
C GLY A 37 0.71 -4.76 9.34
N LEU A 38 0.55 -4.20 8.13
CA LEU A 38 1.27 -3.01 7.67
C LEU A 38 0.58 -1.70 8.07
N GLY A 39 -0.53 -1.74 8.81
CA GLY A 39 -1.27 -0.56 9.25
C GLY A 39 -1.90 0.29 8.15
N ILE A 40 -2.07 -0.27 6.95
CA ILE A 40 -2.71 0.36 5.79
C ILE A 40 -4.08 -0.26 5.50
N GLU A 41 -4.91 0.48 4.77
CA GLU A 41 -6.17 0.00 4.21
C GLU A 41 -6.09 0.04 2.69
N LEU A 42 -6.49 -1.05 2.03
CA LEU A 42 -6.53 -1.11 0.58
C LEU A 42 -7.81 -0.45 0.06
N ASP A 43 -7.71 0.27 -1.06
CA ASP A 43 -8.85 0.87 -1.73
C ASP A 43 -9.47 -0.15 -2.71
N PRO A 44 -10.71 -0.63 -2.48
CA PRO A 44 -11.33 -1.64 -3.34
C PRO A 44 -11.49 -1.20 -4.80
N ILE A 45 -11.75 0.09 -5.05
CA ILE A 45 -11.93 0.63 -6.40
C ILE A 45 -10.60 0.57 -7.14
N LYS A 46 -9.51 0.93 -6.45
CA LYS A 46 -8.17 0.88 -7.04
C LYS A 46 -7.67 -0.55 -7.21
N ILE A 47 -8.02 -1.47 -6.30
CA ILE A 47 -7.77 -2.91 -6.49
C ILE A 47 -8.46 -3.41 -7.75
N GLU A 48 -9.75 -3.09 -7.95
CA GLU A 48 -10.53 -3.55 -9.10
C GLU A 48 -9.88 -3.16 -10.43
N LYS A 49 -9.32 -1.94 -10.51
CA LYS A 49 -8.56 -1.48 -11.68
C LYS A 49 -7.42 -2.43 -12.06
N TYR A 50 -6.74 -3.05 -11.10
CA TYR A 50 -5.61 -3.94 -11.34
C TYR A 50 -5.99 -5.42 -11.40
N THR A 51 -7.11 -5.83 -10.81
CA THR A 51 -7.57 -7.24 -10.76
C THR A 51 -8.70 -7.56 -11.73
N GLN A 52 -9.28 -6.55 -12.39
CA GLN A 52 -10.44 -6.65 -13.26
C GLN A 52 -11.66 -7.27 -12.56
N GLY A 53 -11.78 -7.07 -11.24
CA GLY A 53 -12.88 -7.61 -10.44
C GLY A 53 -12.89 -9.14 -10.31
N SER A 54 -11.76 -9.80 -10.62
CA SER A 54 -11.66 -11.26 -10.55
C SER A 54 -11.88 -11.77 -9.13
N ASN A 55 -12.96 -12.53 -8.92
CA ASN A 55 -13.20 -13.23 -7.67
C ASN A 55 -12.59 -14.63 -7.73
N PHE A 56 -11.37 -14.79 -7.24
CA PHE A 56 -10.69 -16.09 -7.22
C PHE A 56 -11.26 -17.08 -6.19
N LEU A 57 -12.20 -16.63 -5.35
CA LEU A 57 -12.85 -17.45 -4.33
C LEU A 57 -14.29 -17.84 -4.70
N SER A 58 -14.82 -17.38 -5.83
CA SER A 58 -16.13 -17.82 -6.29
C SER A 58 -16.07 -19.30 -6.68
N PRO A 59 -17.02 -20.14 -6.22
CA PRO A 59 -17.15 -21.49 -6.74
C PRO A 59 -17.39 -21.44 -8.26
N VAL A 60 -16.76 -22.37 -8.98
CA VAL A 60 -16.94 -22.57 -10.44
C VAL A 60 -18.33 -23.14 -10.73
#